data_AF-U1FF09-F1
#
_entry.id   AF-U1FF09-F1
#
_cell.length_a   1.000
_cell.length_b   1.000
_cell.length_c   1.000
_cell.angle_alpha   90.00
_cell.angle_beta   90.00
_cell.angle_gamma   90.00
#
_symmetry.space_group_name_H-M   'P 1'
#
loop_
_entity.id
_entity.type
_entity.pdbx_description
1 polymer ?
#
loop_
_entity_poly.entity_id
_entity_poly.type
_entity_poly.pdbx_seq_one_letter_code
_entity_poly.pdbx_strand_id
1 'polypeptide(L)'
;GLDETQPDRPLTHDLMARVLLHMVDDPPAFTITGIDEGVWLAQMQIGDTVFDARPSDLVALSQRIGVQLQCPEELIDEVGIILDADPQDEVEEFRQFLDQVSPDDFDD
;
A
#
# COMPACT_ATOMS: atom_id res chain seq x y z
N GLY A 1 -8.69 -11.24 -0.80
CA GLY A 1 -7.71 -10.22 -1.20
C GLY A 1 -8.12 -8.93 -0.54
N LEU A 2 -7.89 -7.78 -1.18
CA LEU A 2 -8.68 -6.56 -0.91
C LEU A 2 -10.02 -6.56 -1.65
N ASP A 3 -10.21 -7.54 -2.53
CA ASP A 3 -11.41 -7.79 -3.31
C ASP A 3 -12.59 -8.28 -2.44
N GLU A 4 -13.82 -7.99 -2.89
CA GLU A 4 -15.06 -8.29 -2.14
C GLU A 4 -15.36 -9.79 -2.01
N THR A 5 -14.71 -10.63 -2.82
CA THR A 5 -14.88 -12.09 -2.74
C THR A 5 -14.01 -12.67 -1.63
N GLN A 6 -14.64 -13.10 -0.53
CA GLN A 6 -13.96 -13.87 0.50
C GLN A 6 -13.73 -15.31 0.03
N PRO A 7 -12.48 -15.80 -0.02
CA PRO A 7 -12.20 -17.19 -0.36
C PRO A 7 -12.63 -18.13 0.78
N ASP A 8 -12.97 -19.38 0.44
CA ASP A 8 -13.35 -20.43 1.41
C ASP A 8 -12.27 -20.75 2.45
N ARG A 9 -11.01 -20.39 2.16
CA ARG A 9 -9.84 -20.63 3.01
C ARG A 9 -9.09 -19.31 3.20
N PRO A 10 -8.48 -19.08 4.38
CA PRO A 10 -7.72 -17.85 4.62
C PRO A 10 -6.53 -17.75 3.67
N LEU A 11 -6.29 -16.54 3.14
CA LEU A 11 -5.08 -16.22 2.40
C LEU A 11 -3.91 -15.98 3.36
N THR A 12 -2.71 -15.79 2.82
CA THR A 12 -1.48 -15.60 3.60
C THR A 12 -1.59 -14.47 4.62
N HIS A 13 -2.05 -13.28 4.22
CA HIS A 13 -2.20 -12.16 5.15
C HIS A 13 -3.33 -12.37 6.16
N ASP A 14 -4.38 -13.11 5.81
CA ASP A 14 -5.45 -13.47 6.76
C ASP A 14 -4.92 -14.42 7.84
N LEU A 15 -4.15 -15.43 7.45
CA LEU A 15 -3.50 -16.35 8.37
C LEU A 15 -2.48 -15.62 9.24
N MET A 16 -1.63 -14.78 8.66
CA MET A 16 -0.62 -14.01 9.38
C MET A 16 -1.26 -13.08 10.43
N ALA A 17 -2.31 -12.34 10.06
CA ALA A 17 -3.02 -11.47 11.00
C ALA A 17 -3.58 -12.25 12.19
N ARG A 18 -4.17 -13.43 11.95
CA ARG A 18 -4.68 -14.31 13.02
C ARG A 18 -3.57 -14.84 13.92
N VAL A 19 -2.44 -15.24 13.34
CA VAL A 19 -1.29 -15.73 14.11
C VAL A 19 -0.70 -14.60 14.95
N LEU A 20 -0.46 -13.42 14.37
CA LEU A 20 0.05 -12.25 15.08
C LEU A 20 -0.85 -11.89 16.28
N LEU A 21 -2.15 -11.69 16.04
CA LEU A 21 -3.12 -11.34 17.09
C LEU A 21 -3.27 -12.42 18.17
N HIS A 22 -2.87 -13.66 17.89
CA HIS A 22 -2.86 -14.73 18.89
C HIS A 22 -1.57 -14.73 19.73
N MET A 23 -0.46 -14.24 19.17
CA MET A 23 0.86 -14.31 19.79
C MET A 23 1.24 -13.07 20.58
N VAL A 24 0.54 -11.94 20.37
CA VAL A 24 0.87 -10.64 20.99
C VAL A 24 -0.28 -10.16 21.87
N ASP A 25 0.05 -9.55 23.01
CA ASP A 25 -0.95 -8.93 23.89
C ASP A 25 -1.39 -7.56 23.36
N ASP A 26 -0.43 -6.77 22.88
CA ASP A 26 -0.65 -5.44 22.30
C ASP A 26 -0.60 -5.48 20.77
N PRO A 27 -1.46 -4.69 20.07
CA PRO A 27 -1.43 -4.63 18.62
C PRO A 27 -0.08 -4.12 18.10
N PRO A 28 0.39 -4.62 16.94
CA PRO A 28 1.61 -4.10 16.33
C PRO A 28 1.45 -2.63 15.92
N ALA A 29 2.56 -1.90 15.84
CA ALA A 29 2.61 -0.59 15.20
C ALA A 29 3.24 -0.72 13.81
N PHE A 30 2.66 -0.03 12.83
CA PHE A 30 3.12 -0.07 11.43
C PHE A 30 3.54 1.33 10.99
N THR A 31 4.72 1.44 10.37
CA THR A 31 5.24 2.74 9.93
C THR A 31 5.95 2.60 8.58
N ILE A 32 5.60 3.43 7.60
CA ILE A 32 6.45 3.69 6.43
C ILE A 32 7.55 4.64 6.88
N THR A 33 8.81 4.26 6.73
CA THR A 33 9.94 4.96 7.34
C THR A 33 10.74 5.80 6.35
N GLY A 34 10.61 5.53 5.05
CA GLY A 34 11.38 6.25 4.04
C GLY A 34 11.26 5.65 2.65
N ILE A 35 12.05 6.22 1.76
CA ILE A 35 12.27 5.74 0.41
C ILE A 35 13.77 5.86 0.10
N ASP A 36 14.34 4.82 -0.51
CA ASP A 36 15.74 4.79 -0.91
C ASP A 36 15.85 4.24 -2.33
N GLU A 37 16.43 5.01 -3.25
CA GLU A 37 16.53 4.66 -4.68
C GLU A 37 15.19 4.20 -5.31
N GLY A 38 14.08 4.81 -4.90
CA GLY A 38 12.72 4.45 -5.35
C GLY A 38 12.11 3.23 -4.65
N VAL A 39 12.82 2.62 -3.70
CA VAL A 39 12.34 1.50 -2.89
C VAL A 39 11.78 2.02 -1.57
N TRP A 40 10.49 1.80 -1.35
CA TRP A 40 9.84 2.19 -0.11
C TRP A 40 10.20 1.25 1.04
N LEU A 41 10.54 1.85 2.18
CA LEU A 41 10.93 1.18 3.41
C LEU A 41 9.81 1.30 4.44
N ALA A 42 9.56 0.22 5.17
CA ALA A 42 8.60 0.22 6.25
C ALA A 42 8.99 -0.77 7.35
N GLN A 43 8.38 -0.60 8.52
CA GLN A 43 8.65 -1.46 9.67
C GLN A 43 7.37 -1.81 10.43
N MET A 44 7.39 -2.99 11.03
CA MET A 44 6.42 -3.45 12.01
C MET A 44 7.10 -3.54 13.37
N GLN A 45 6.50 -2.91 14.38
CA GLN A 45 6.96 -3.01 15.76
C GLN A 45 5.99 -3.84 16.60
N ILE A 46 6.53 -4.78 17.37
CA ILE A 46 5.80 -5.61 18.34
C ILE A 46 6.57 -5.55 19.66
N GLY A 47 6.01 -4.88 20.67
CA GLY A 47 6.75 -4.54 21.88
C GLY A 47 8.03 -3.78 21.54
N ASP A 48 9.18 -4.30 21.97
CA ASP A 48 10.50 -3.72 21.69
C ASP A 48 11.16 -4.26 20.40
N THR A 49 10.51 -5.20 19.70
CA THR A 49 11.08 -5.81 18.49
C THR A 49 10.60 -5.09 17.24
N VAL A 50 11.54 -4.76 16.35
CA VAL A 50 11.28 -4.13 15.06
C VAL A 50 11.60 -5.12 13.94
N PHE A 51 10.66 -5.26 13.01
CA PHE A 51 10.78 -6.10 11.83
C PHE A 51 10.75 -5.22 10.58
N ASP A 52 11.71 -5.44 9.69
CA ASP A 52 11.66 -4.90 8.33
C ASP A 52 10.46 -5.49 7.58
N ALA A 53 9.75 -4.64 6.84
CA ALA A 53 8.57 -5.03 6.08
C ALA A 53 8.39 -4.15 4.85
N ARG A 54 7.85 -4.74 3.78
CA ARG A 54 7.42 -3.94 2.63
C ARG A 54 6.14 -3.18 2.99
N PRO A 55 5.95 -1.95 2.51
CA PRO A 55 4.72 -1.19 2.75
C PRO A 55 3.44 -1.95 2.34
N SER A 56 3.49 -2.69 1.23
CA SER A 56 2.33 -3.47 0.75
C SER A 56 1.88 -4.55 1.74
N ASP A 57 2.81 -5.18 2.45
CA ASP A 57 2.49 -6.16 3.48
C ASP A 57 1.86 -5.47 4.71
N LEU A 58 2.35 -4.30 5.09
CA LEU A 58 1.78 -3.53 6.20
C LEU A 58 0.38 -3.01 5.88
N VAL A 59 0.13 -2.56 4.64
CA VAL A 59 -1.23 -2.18 4.19
C VAL A 59 -2.17 -3.38 4.23
N ALA A 60 -1.72 -4.56 3.80
CA ALA A 60 -2.55 -5.76 3.85
C ALA A 60 -2.89 -6.16 5.29
N LEU A 61 -1.94 -6.04 6.23
CA LEU A 61 -2.14 -6.36 7.63
C LEU A 61 -2.94 -5.29 8.39
N SER A 62 -2.72 -4.01 8.10
CA SER A 62 -3.43 -2.89 8.73
C SER A 62 -4.94 -3.01 8.55
N GLN A 63 -5.38 -3.31 7.33
CA GLN A 63 -6.79 -3.50 7.01
C GLN A 63 -7.41 -4.72 7.71
N ARG A 64 -6.61 -5.77 7.98
CA ARG A 64 -7.08 -7.01 8.62
C ARG A 64 -7.10 -6.94 10.14
N ILE A 65 -6.13 -6.24 10.71
CA ILE A 65 -5.93 -6.12 12.16
C ILE A 65 -6.69 -4.90 12.70
N GLY A 66 -6.96 -3.89 11.87
CA GLY A 66 -7.58 -2.62 12.28
C GLY A 66 -6.59 -1.65 12.92
N VAL A 67 -5.30 -1.78 12.60
CA VAL A 67 -4.22 -0.89 13.07
C VAL A 67 -3.95 0.18 12.01
N GLN A 68 -3.68 1.41 12.44
CA GLN A 68 -3.31 2.49 11.53
C GLN A 68 -1.86 2.35 11.05
N LEU A 69 -1.65 2.53 9.74
CA LEU A 69 -0.33 2.68 9.15
C LEU A 69 0.09 4.15 9.26
N GLN A 70 1.25 4.40 9.86
CA GLN A 70 1.80 5.74 10.04
C GLN A 70 2.84 6.05 8.97
N CYS A 71 2.98 7.34 8.65
CA CYS A 71 3.99 7.85 7.73
C CYS A 71 4.43 9.23 8.25
N PRO A 72 5.74 9.52 8.35
CA PRO A 72 6.24 10.84 8.69
C PRO A 72 5.74 11.90 7.70
N GLU A 73 5.33 13.07 8.21
CA GLU A 73 4.88 14.20 7.38
C GLU A 73 5.99 14.65 6.40
N GLU A 74 7.23 14.68 6.88
CA GLU A 74 8.41 15.01 6.06
C GLU A 74 8.56 14.10 4.84
N LEU A 75 8.22 12.81 4.96
CA LEU A 75 8.25 11.87 3.85
C LEU A 75 7.09 12.10 2.87
N ILE A 76 5.93 12.50 3.38
CA ILE A 76 4.79 12.91 2.55
C ILE A 76 5.14 14.19 1.78
N ASP A 77 5.83 15.14 2.40
CA ASP A 77 6.25 16.38 1.73
C ASP A 77 7.33 16.13 0.66
N GLU A 78 8.21 15.16 0.89
CA GLU A 78 9.32 14.84 -0.03
C GLU A 78 8.84 14.09 -1.29
N VAL A 79 7.97 13.10 -1.12
CA VAL A 79 7.59 12.17 -2.21
C VAL A 79 6.09 12.00 -2.38
N GLY A 80 5.28 12.66 -1.58
CA GLY A 80 3.83 12.69 -1.75
C GLY A 80 3.45 13.36 -3.06
N ILE A 81 2.50 12.76 -3.75
CA ILE A 81 1.86 13.36 -4.92
C ILE A 81 0.55 13.95 -4.45
N ILE A 82 0.40 15.26 -4.59
CA ILE A 82 -0.91 15.89 -4.44
C ILE A 82 -1.70 15.56 -5.71
N LEU A 83 -2.74 14.74 -5.55
CA LEU A 83 -3.70 14.51 -6.62
C LEU A 83 -4.62 15.73 -6.72
N ASP A 84 -4.14 16.76 -7.43
CA ASP A 84 -4.90 17.99 -7.71
C ASP A 84 -5.81 17.87 -8.95
N ALA A 85 -5.85 16.71 -9.60
CA ALA A 85 -6.71 16.46 -10.75
C ALA A 85 -8.08 15.95 -10.30
N ASP A 86 -9.16 16.56 -10.78
CA ASP A 86 -10.46 15.89 -10.76
C ASP A 86 -10.29 14.60 -11.59
N PRO A 87 -10.77 13.42 -11.14
CA PRO A 87 -10.71 12.19 -11.94
C PRO A 87 -11.20 12.36 -13.39
N GLN A 88 -11.99 13.39 -13.67
CA GLN A 88 -12.40 13.79 -15.02
C GLN A 88 -11.26 14.32 -15.89
N ASP A 89 -10.31 15.05 -15.31
CA ASP A 89 -9.17 15.65 -16.03
C ASP A 89 -8.21 14.56 -16.53
N GLU A 90 -7.93 13.54 -15.72
CA GLU A 90 -7.09 12.40 -16.13
C GLU A 90 -7.75 11.56 -17.25
N VAL A 91 -9.08 11.40 -17.20
CA VAL A 91 -9.83 10.68 -18.24
C VAL A 91 -9.87 11.49 -19.55
N GLU A 92 -9.91 12.82 -19.48
CA GLU A 92 -9.84 13.68 -20.66
C GLU A 92 -8.44 13.69 -21.28
N GLU A 93 -7.37 13.74 -20.48
CA GLU A 93 -6.00 13.58 -20.98
C GLU A 93 -5.78 12.20 -21.62
N PHE A 94 -6.29 11.14 -21.01
CA PHE A 94 -6.21 9.79 -21.57
C PHE A 94 -7.00 9.65 -22.87
N ARG A 95 -8.17 10.30 -23.00
CA ARG A 95 -8.93 10.36 -24.27
C ARG A 95 -8.18 11.15 -25.33
N GLN A 96 -7.60 12.29 -24.99
CA GLN A 96 -6.79 13.07 -25.94
C GLN A 96 -5.56 12.31 -26.41
N PHE A 97 -4.95 11.49 -25.55
CA PHE A 97 -3.88 10.58 -25.91
C PHE A 97 -4.37 9.51 -26.89
N LEU A 98 -5.50 8.84 -26.62
CA LEU A 98 -6.08 7.84 -27.55
C LEU A 98 -6.49 8.43 -28.90
N ASP A 99 -6.89 9.70 -28.95
CA ASP A 99 -7.21 10.39 -30.20
C ASP A 99 -5.95 10.73 -31.03
N GLN A 100 -4.77 10.78 -30.39
CA GLN A 100 -3.49 11.10 -31.03
C GLN A 100 -2.66 9.87 -31.40
N VAL A 101 -2.97 8.70 -30.84
CA VAL A 101 -2.24 7.45 -31.09
C VAL A 101 -3.07 6.55 -31.99
N SER A 102 -2.49 6.13 -33.11
CA SER A 102 -3.13 5.17 -34.00
C SER A 102 -2.85 3.73 -33.52
N PRO A 103 -3.72 2.75 -33.84
CA PRO A 103 -3.48 1.36 -33.49
C PRO A 103 -2.13 0.81 -34.00
N ASP A 104 -1.61 1.37 -35.09
CA ASP A 104 -0.35 0.97 -35.71
C ASP A 104 0.89 1.44 -34.94
N ASP A 105 0.75 2.36 -33.98
CA ASP A 105 1.85 2.88 -33.13
C ASP A 105 2.16 1.97 -31.93
N PHE A 106 1.38 0.90 -31.71
CA PHE A 106 1.55 -0.05 -30.60
C PHE A 106 2.31 -1.34 -31.00
N ASP A 107 2.72 -1.45 -32.27
CA ASP A 107 3.32 -2.65 -32.85
C ASP A 107 4.88 -2.64 -32.87
N ASP A 108 5.53 -1.73 -32.13
CA ASP A 108 6.99 -1.72 -31.86
C ASP A 108 7.35 -2.07 -30.41
#